data_AF-A0A7S1PEU8-F1
#
_entry.id   AF-A0A7S1PEU8-F1
#
_cell.length_a   1.000
_cell.length_b   1.000
_cell.length_c   1.000
_cell.angle_alpha   90.00
_cell.angle_beta   90.00
_cell.angle_gamma   90.00
#
_symmetry.space_group_name_H-M   'P 1'
#
loop_
_entity.id
_entity.type
_entity.pdbx_description
1 polymer ?
#
loop_
_entity_poly.entity_id
_entity_poly.type
_entity_poly.pdbx_seq_one_letter_code
_entity_poly.pdbx_strand_id
1 'polypeptide(L)'
;SMPNLRSLSLNRNRFKAIDESSEGHVSCPSVEMLSLNGTHIKWTEVCRVSGHFPSLRELHLKLNRLGETVTQQKGPHVEGHLGGLRCLDLDDNLISSWDFFDRLQLQHMDSLEALQLNHNRLGEAGASQS
;
A
#
# COMPACT_ATOMS: atom_id res chain seq x y z
N SER A 1 -11.81 -20.72 -8.05
CA SER A 1 -11.26 -19.76 -9.04
C SER A 1 -12.32 -18.71 -9.32
N MET A 2 -11.95 -17.43 -9.32
CA MET A 2 -12.85 -16.29 -9.61
C MET A 2 -12.35 -15.58 -10.88
N PRO A 3 -12.45 -16.22 -12.07
CA PRO A 3 -11.70 -15.81 -13.26
C PRO A 3 -12.09 -14.44 -13.83
N ASN A 4 -13.27 -13.93 -13.46
CA ASN A 4 -13.79 -12.64 -13.92
C ASN A 4 -13.67 -11.54 -12.86
N LEU A 5 -13.18 -11.84 -11.66
CA LEU A 5 -13.05 -10.86 -10.60
C LEU A 5 -11.86 -9.95 -10.91
N ARG A 6 -12.13 -8.71 -11.32
CA ARG A 6 -11.10 -7.69 -11.65
C ARG A 6 -10.89 -6.65 -10.56
N SER A 7 -11.91 -6.38 -9.78
CA SER A 7 -11.87 -5.41 -8.69
C SER A 7 -12.28 -6.09 -7.40
N LEU A 8 -11.48 -5.88 -6.35
CA LEU A 8 -11.73 -6.39 -5.02
C LEU A 8 -11.64 -5.24 -4.02
N SER A 9 -12.72 -4.99 -3.29
CA SER A 9 -12.73 -4.04 -2.18
C SER A 9 -12.87 -4.78 -0.86
N LEU A 10 -11.90 -4.59 0.02
CA LEU A 10 -11.90 -5.13 1.38
C LEU A 10 -11.84 -4.01 2.43
N ASN A 11 -12.34 -2.83 2.06
CA ASN A 11 -12.32 -1.63 2.89
C ASN A 11 -12.92 -1.88 4.28
N ARG A 12 -12.35 -1.24 5.29
CA ARG A 12 -12.82 -1.30 6.69
C ARG A 12 -12.95 -2.71 7.27
N ASN A 13 -12.19 -3.67 6.75
CA ASN A 13 -11.97 -4.95 7.40
C ASN A 13 -10.77 -4.89 8.34
N ARG A 14 -10.77 -5.77 9.35
CA ARG A 14 -9.66 -5.95 10.27
C ARG A 14 -9.01 -7.30 10.00
N PHE A 15 -7.90 -7.28 9.28
CA PHE A 15 -7.12 -8.49 9.05
C PHE A 15 -6.39 -8.88 10.33
N LYS A 16 -6.31 -10.18 10.59
CA LYS A 16 -5.29 -10.69 11.51
C LYS A 16 -3.92 -10.46 10.85
N ALA A 17 -2.86 -10.39 11.65
CA ALA A 17 -1.51 -10.23 11.14
C ALA A 17 -1.28 -11.26 10.01
N ILE A 18 -0.89 -10.77 8.84
CA ILE A 18 -0.57 -11.60 7.68
C ILE A 18 0.82 -12.18 7.94
N ASP A 19 0.89 -13.43 8.41
CA ASP A 19 2.17 -14.11 8.66
C ASP A 19 2.75 -14.71 7.37
N GLU A 20 4.04 -15.03 7.40
CA GLU A 20 4.81 -15.56 6.26
C GLU A 20 4.50 -17.05 5.95
N SER A 21 3.85 -17.74 6.88
CA SER A 21 3.58 -19.17 6.90
C SER A 21 2.16 -19.56 6.49
N SER A 22 1.33 -18.62 6.03
CA SER A 22 0.00 -18.99 5.51
C SER A 22 0.16 -19.76 4.19
N GLU A 23 0.22 -21.09 4.27
CA GLU A 23 0.29 -22.08 3.19
C GLU A 23 -0.91 -22.07 2.22
N GLY A 24 -1.75 -21.03 2.26
CA GLY A 24 -2.87 -20.82 1.36
C GLY A 24 -2.46 -20.06 0.11
N HIS A 25 -2.06 -20.79 -0.94
CA HIS A 25 -1.81 -20.30 -2.31
C HIS A 25 -3.10 -19.84 -3.02
N VAL A 26 -3.90 -18.98 -2.39
CA VAL A 26 -5.00 -18.32 -3.10
C VAL A 26 -4.41 -17.17 -3.90
N SER A 27 -4.04 -17.46 -5.14
CA SER A 27 -3.72 -16.44 -6.13
C SER A 27 -5.00 -15.98 -6.82
N CYS A 28 -5.17 -14.67 -6.96
CA CYS A 28 -6.27 -14.02 -7.64
C CYS A 28 -5.74 -13.29 -8.89
N PRO A 29 -5.33 -14.04 -9.94
CA PRO A 29 -4.57 -13.49 -11.06
C PRO A 29 -5.37 -12.55 -11.97
N SER A 30 -6.69 -12.52 -11.86
CA SER A 30 -7.55 -11.62 -12.64
C SER A 30 -7.79 -10.26 -12.00
N VAL A 31 -7.44 -10.09 -10.71
CA VAL A 31 -7.68 -8.83 -9.99
C VAL A 31 -6.62 -7.80 -10.41
N GLU A 32 -7.12 -6.67 -10.90
CA GLU A 32 -6.34 -5.53 -11.37
C GLU A 32 -6.47 -4.33 -10.43
N MET A 33 -7.56 -4.24 -9.65
CA MET A 33 -7.78 -3.19 -8.65
C MET A 33 -8.07 -3.79 -7.28
N LEU A 34 -7.29 -3.35 -6.29
CA LEU A 34 -7.44 -3.73 -4.89
C LEU A 34 -7.64 -2.48 -4.03
N SER A 35 -8.72 -2.47 -3.24
CA SER A 35 -9.01 -1.39 -2.29
C SER A 35 -8.96 -1.92 -0.85
N LEU A 36 -8.07 -1.35 -0.05
CA LEU A 36 -7.81 -1.68 1.36
C LEU A 36 -7.95 -0.44 2.26
N ASN A 37 -8.86 0.46 1.89
CA ASN A 37 -9.06 1.72 2.59
C ASN A 37 -9.54 1.50 4.03
N GLY A 38 -8.93 2.21 4.98
CA GLY A 38 -9.33 2.19 6.38
C GLY A 38 -9.25 0.82 7.04
N THR A 39 -8.25 0.01 6.66
CA THR A 39 -8.01 -1.33 7.23
C THR A 39 -6.94 -1.32 8.33
N HIS A 40 -6.24 -0.20 8.51
CA HIS A 40 -5.05 -0.05 9.36
C HIS A 40 -3.88 -0.95 8.94
N ILE A 41 -3.86 -1.34 7.65
CA ILE A 41 -2.79 -2.18 7.10
C ILE A 41 -1.45 -1.42 7.14
N LYS A 42 -0.38 -2.12 7.52
CA LYS A 42 1.00 -1.61 7.44
C LYS A 42 1.56 -1.85 6.05
N TRP A 43 2.54 -1.05 5.63
CA TRP A 43 3.18 -1.25 4.33
C TRP A 43 3.75 -2.66 4.12
N THR A 44 4.35 -3.25 5.17
CA THR A 44 4.86 -4.62 5.12
C THR A 44 3.78 -5.65 4.77
N GLU A 45 2.57 -5.44 5.29
CA GLU A 45 1.41 -6.30 5.03
C GLU A 45 0.86 -6.05 3.63
N VAL A 46 0.92 -4.82 3.12
CA VAL A 46 0.59 -4.49 1.73
C VAL A 46 1.49 -5.27 0.77
N CYS A 47 2.82 -5.26 0.97
CA CYS A 47 3.76 -6.00 0.13
C CYS A 47 3.42 -7.50 0.12
N ARG A 48 3.14 -8.10 1.28
CA ARG A 48 2.73 -9.51 1.38
C ARG A 48 1.43 -9.79 0.64
N VAL A 49 0.39 -9.00 0.89
CA VAL A 49 -0.93 -9.17 0.25
C VAL A 49 -0.85 -9.00 -1.26
N SER A 50 -0.01 -8.08 -1.75
CA SER A 50 0.17 -7.84 -3.19
C SER A 50 0.66 -9.07 -3.95
N GLY A 51 1.40 -9.98 -3.30
CA GLY A 51 1.86 -11.23 -3.91
C GLY A 51 0.72 -12.17 -4.35
N HIS A 52 -0.48 -12.00 -3.82
CA HIS A 52 -1.66 -12.75 -4.26
C HIS A 52 -2.31 -12.19 -5.54
N PHE A 53 -1.88 -11.02 -6.01
CA PHE A 53 -2.51 -10.28 -7.10
C PHE A 53 -1.47 -9.93 -8.19
N PRO A 54 -0.98 -10.92 -8.96
CA PRO A 54 0.11 -10.69 -9.92
C PRO A 54 -0.24 -9.74 -11.08
N SER A 55 -1.54 -9.47 -11.31
CA SER A 55 -2.02 -8.53 -12.34
C SER A 55 -2.41 -7.17 -11.77
N LEU A 56 -2.08 -6.87 -10.52
CA LEU A 56 -2.50 -5.65 -9.84
C LEU A 56 -1.93 -4.40 -10.52
N ARG A 57 -2.80 -3.44 -10.80
CA ARG A 57 -2.50 -2.16 -11.46
C ARG A 57 -2.94 -0.96 -10.63
N GLU A 58 -3.99 -1.11 -9.82
CA GLU A 58 -4.53 -0.04 -8.98
C GLU A 58 -4.62 -0.50 -7.53
N LEU A 59 -4.05 0.29 -6.63
CA LEU A 59 -4.04 0.00 -5.20
C LEU A 59 -4.49 1.22 -4.41
N HIS A 60 -5.61 1.07 -3.69
CA HIS A 60 -6.17 2.12 -2.85
C HIS A 60 -5.92 1.83 -1.38
N LEU A 61 -5.22 2.74 -0.70
CA LEU A 61 -4.80 2.64 0.69
C LEU A 61 -5.24 3.84 1.51
N LYS A 62 -6.34 4.50 1.14
CA LYS A 62 -6.83 5.68 1.87
C LYS A 62 -7.06 5.38 3.35
N LEU A 63 -6.86 6.36 4.22
CA LEU A 63 -7.23 6.27 5.65
C LEU A 63 -6.50 5.17 6.44
N ASN A 64 -5.26 4.83 6.11
CA ASN A 64 -4.49 3.78 6.79
C ASN A 64 -3.41 4.28 7.75
N ARG A 65 -3.20 5.61 7.86
CA ARG A 65 -2.19 6.23 8.74
C ARG A 65 -0.77 5.72 8.46
N LEU A 66 -0.45 5.46 7.20
CA LEU A 66 0.85 4.90 6.80
C LEU A 66 2.04 5.78 7.21
N GLY A 67 1.88 7.11 7.26
CA GLY A 67 2.91 8.04 7.70
C GLY A 67 3.42 7.78 9.13
N GLU A 68 2.57 7.28 10.02
CA GLU A 68 2.95 6.93 11.41
C GLU A 68 3.58 5.54 11.51
N THR A 69 3.20 4.61 10.63
CA THR A 69 3.61 3.20 10.74
C THR A 69 4.90 2.89 10.01
N VAL A 70 5.18 3.56 8.89
CA VAL A 70 6.40 3.36 8.08
C VAL A 70 7.66 3.88 8.79
N THR A 71 7.52 4.94 9.59
CA THR A 71 8.65 5.50 10.37
C THR A 71 9.16 4.58 11.47
N GLN A 72 8.33 3.64 11.94
CA GLN A 72 8.68 2.67 12.98
C GLN A 72 9.29 1.37 12.44
N GLN A 73 9.38 1.22 11.11
CA GLN A 73 9.90 -0.01 10.48
C GLN A 73 11.42 -0.01 10.44
N LYS A 74 12.03 -1.16 10.80
CA LYS A 74 13.47 -1.39 10.71
C LYS A 74 13.82 -2.02 9.36
N GLY A 75 14.71 -1.34 8.61
CA GLY A 75 15.24 -1.79 7.33
C GLY A 75 14.31 -1.56 6.13
N PRO A 76 14.85 -1.59 4.90
CA PRO A 76 14.02 -1.58 3.69
C PRO A 76 13.16 -2.84 3.68
N HIS A 77 11.84 -2.68 3.63
CA HIS A 77 10.92 -3.81 3.67
C HIS A 77 10.50 -4.26 2.27
N VAL A 78 11.22 -5.30 1.82
CA VAL A 78 10.79 -6.50 1.09
C VAL A 78 10.20 -6.37 -0.33
N GLU A 79 10.76 -7.23 -1.19
CA GLU A 79 10.15 -7.92 -2.34
C GLU A 79 8.62 -7.76 -2.40
N GLY A 80 8.17 -6.77 -3.18
CA GLY A 80 6.76 -6.56 -3.49
C GLY A 80 6.55 -6.71 -4.98
N HIS A 81 5.51 -7.45 -5.37
CA HIS A 81 5.08 -7.56 -6.77
C HIS A 81 4.31 -6.31 -7.22
N LEU A 82 4.89 -5.12 -7.00
CA LEU A 82 4.28 -3.82 -7.32
C LEU A 82 4.89 -3.15 -8.55
N GLY A 83 5.83 -3.80 -9.26
CA GLY A 83 6.45 -3.24 -10.47
C GLY A 83 5.46 -2.98 -11.61
N GLY A 84 4.31 -3.67 -11.62
CA GLY A 84 3.21 -3.45 -12.57
C GLY A 84 2.17 -2.43 -12.11
N LEU A 85 2.30 -1.87 -10.91
CA LEU A 85 1.34 -0.92 -10.34
C LEU A 85 1.38 0.40 -11.11
N ARG A 86 0.22 0.89 -11.54
CA ARG A 86 0.06 2.15 -12.29
C ARG A 86 -0.56 3.25 -11.46
N CYS A 87 -1.46 2.91 -10.56
CA CYS A 87 -2.10 3.86 -9.66
C CYS A 87 -1.91 3.44 -8.21
N LEU A 88 -1.33 4.34 -7.43
CA LEU A 88 -1.21 4.20 -5.98
C LEU A 88 -1.93 5.38 -5.31
N ASP A 89 -2.96 5.06 -4.53
CA ASP A 89 -3.75 6.05 -3.81
C ASP A 89 -3.46 5.98 -2.31
N LEU A 90 -2.80 7.03 -1.83
CA LEU A 90 -2.35 7.23 -0.46
C LEU A 90 -3.03 8.44 0.19
N ASP A 91 -4.20 8.85 -0.29
CA ASP A 91 -4.93 9.96 0.34
C ASP A 91 -5.17 9.67 1.84
N ASP A 92 -5.19 10.72 2.67
CA ASP A 92 -5.51 10.60 4.11
C ASP A 92 -4.61 9.61 4.88
N ASN A 93 -3.29 9.63 4.67
CA ASN A 93 -2.35 8.72 5.32
C ASN A 93 -1.38 9.35 6.32
N LEU A 94 -1.60 10.63 6.68
CA LEU A 94 -0.77 11.36 7.64
C LEU A 94 0.72 11.43 7.24
N ILE A 95 1.02 11.36 5.94
CA ILE A 95 2.39 11.42 5.43
C ILE A 95 2.92 12.84 5.59
N SER A 96 4.02 13.01 6.34
CA SER A 96 4.59 14.34 6.65
C SER A 96 5.98 14.60 6.06
N SER A 97 6.67 13.58 5.57
CA SER A 97 8.03 13.68 5.01
C SER A 97 8.14 12.97 3.67
N TRP A 98 8.97 13.51 2.78
CA TRP A 98 9.31 12.89 1.49
C TRP A 98 10.16 11.61 1.66
N ASP A 99 10.93 11.48 2.75
CA ASP A 99 11.67 10.25 3.08
C ASP A 99 10.76 9.03 3.23
N PHE A 100 9.45 9.24 3.40
CA PHE A 100 8.44 8.20 3.38
C PHE A 100 8.50 7.38 2.09
N PHE A 101 8.73 8.02 0.94
CA PHE A 101 8.71 7.36 -0.37
C PHE A 101 9.92 6.46 -0.60
N ASP A 102 11.09 6.87 -0.11
CA ASP A 102 12.30 6.03 -0.13
C ASP A 102 12.10 4.77 0.72
N ARG A 103 11.37 4.89 1.84
CA ARG A 103 11.03 3.75 2.71
C ARG A 103 10.01 2.79 2.08
N LEU A 104 9.09 3.31 1.28
CA LEU A 104 8.19 2.49 0.47
C LEU A 104 8.89 1.84 -0.74
N GLN A 105 10.12 2.29 -1.04
CA GLN A 105 10.87 1.91 -2.22
C GLN A 105 10.13 2.20 -3.54
N LEU A 106 9.50 3.37 -3.64
CA LEU A 106 8.76 3.76 -4.85
C LEU A 106 9.63 3.73 -6.12
N GLN A 107 10.96 3.85 -6.00
CA GLN A 107 11.90 3.73 -7.12
C GLN A 107 11.88 2.37 -7.83
N HIS A 108 11.20 1.36 -7.30
CA HIS A 108 11.03 0.05 -7.93
C HIS A 108 9.64 -0.13 -8.58
N MET A 109 8.78 0.90 -8.54
CA MET A 109 7.46 0.89 -9.17
C MET A 109 7.53 1.56 -10.55
N ASP A 110 8.27 0.93 -11.48
CA ASP A 110 8.60 1.50 -12.79
C ASP A 110 7.37 1.81 -13.67
N SER A 111 6.22 1.16 -13.40
CA SER A 111 4.97 1.38 -14.14
C SER A 111 4.07 2.46 -13.52
N LEU A 112 4.48 3.13 -12.44
CA LEU A 112 3.60 4.05 -11.71
C LEU A 112 3.33 5.31 -12.54
N GLU A 113 2.06 5.52 -12.89
CA GLU A 113 1.57 6.62 -13.71
C GLU A 113 0.82 7.67 -12.87
N ALA A 114 0.22 7.25 -11.76
CA ALA A 114 -0.58 8.10 -10.88
C ALA A 114 -0.29 7.82 -9.40
N LEU A 115 -0.05 8.89 -8.64
CA LEU A 115 0.16 8.86 -7.19
C LEU A 115 -0.76 9.90 -6.54
N GLN A 116 -1.72 9.45 -5.72
CA GLN A 116 -2.65 10.33 -5.00
C GLN A 116 -2.17 10.53 -3.56
N LEU A 117 -2.04 11.79 -3.15
CA LEU A 117 -1.48 12.20 -1.86
C LEU A 117 -2.32 13.27 -1.16
N ASN A 118 -3.58 13.45 -1.56
CA ASN A 118 -4.48 14.44 -0.99
C ASN A 118 -4.66 14.20 0.52
N HIS A 119 -4.90 15.27 1.28
CA HIS A 119 -5.17 15.19 2.72
C HIS A 119 -4.06 14.48 3.53
N ASN A 120 -2.81 14.60 3.09
CA ASN A 120 -1.63 14.30 3.88
C ASN A 120 -1.06 15.58 4.54
N ARG A 121 0.08 15.46 5.22
CA ARG A 121 0.76 16.52 5.98
C ARG A 121 2.08 16.92 5.33
N LEU A 122 2.19 16.72 4.01
CA LEU A 122 3.40 17.01 3.24
C LEU A 122 3.71 18.51 3.35
N GLY A 123 4.92 18.85 3.80
CA GLY A 123 5.35 20.24 3.96
C GLY A 123 5.08 20.87 5.33
N GLU A 124 4.47 20.16 6.29
CA GLU A 124 4.38 20.63 7.69
C GLU A 124 5.73 20.57 8.44
N ALA A 125 6.77 20.00 7.82
CA ALA A 125 8.16 20.06 8.29
C ALA A 125 8.73 21.48 8.15
N GLY A 126 8.32 22.38 9.04
CA GLY A 126 8.75 23.78 9.07
C GLY A 126 7.94 24.67 10.00
N ALA A 127 6.72 24.29 10.36
CA ALA A 127 5.93 25.00 11.37
C ALA A 127 6.26 24.50 12.78
N SER A 128 7.54 24.58 13.15
CA SER A 128 7.88 24.66 14.57
C SER A 128 7.29 25.96 15.11
N GLN A 129 6.50 25.80 16.16
CA GLN A 129 5.77 26.84 16.90
C GLN A 129 6.62 28.10 17.10
N SER A 130 6.07 29.26 16.74
CA SER A 130 6.47 30.57 17.26
C SER A 130 5.97 30.77 18.67
#